data_AF-A0A962JP30-F1
#
_entry.id   AF-A0A962JP30-F1
#
_cell.length_a   1.000
_cell.length_b   1.000
_cell.length_c   1.000
_cell.angle_alpha   90.00
_cell.angle_beta   90.00
_cell.angle_gamma   90.00
#
_symmetry.space_group_name_H-M   'P 1'
#
loop_
_entity.id
_entity.type
_entity.pdbx_description
1 polymer ?
#
loop_
_entity_poly.entity_id
_entity_poly.type
_entity_poly.pdbx_seq_one_letter_code
_entity_poly.pdbx_strand_id
1 'polypeptide(L)'
;MYTELHCHSCFSLLDGVSRPETLVARAAALDMPALALTDHDALYGAVAFWRAAREAGVKPVFGAEVTVEGILPRSGVTLTRESHPHPNPLPKGEGVRSPIPLSPGGRGARGEGRILFHATLLAENDAGYANLSQLITAARMRCQKGEALATWDDLMQHSAGLIALSGCRQGIVAQHLLAGDKDGALRVAQD
;
A
#
# COMPACT_ATOMS: atom_id res chain seq x y z
N MET A 1 6.57 -2.51 25.70
CA MET A 1 6.99 -1.42 24.78
C MET A 1 6.38 -1.72 23.43
N TYR A 2 5.81 -0.73 22.76
CA TYR A 2 5.12 -0.88 21.48
C TYR A 2 5.57 0.23 20.52
N THR A 3 5.61 -0.09 19.23
CA THR A 3 5.93 0.82 18.12
C THR A 3 4.96 0.53 16.99
N GLU A 4 4.30 1.57 16.47
CA GLU A 4 3.45 1.46 15.29
C GLU A 4 4.31 1.42 14.02
N LEU A 5 4.11 0.42 13.18
CA LEU A 5 4.86 0.18 11.94
C LEU A 5 3.99 0.31 10.68
N HIS A 6 2.68 0.49 10.82
CA HIS A 6 1.76 0.70 9.72
C HIS A 6 0.84 1.88 10.06
N CYS A 7 1.23 3.08 9.60
CA CYS A 7 0.54 4.32 9.95
C CYS A 7 0.38 5.23 8.73
N HIS A 8 -0.84 5.72 8.52
CA HIS A 8 -1.17 6.63 7.44
C HIS A 8 -1.34 8.06 7.95
N SER A 9 -0.80 9.02 7.21
CA SER A 9 -1.04 10.44 7.43
C SER A 9 -2.00 11.03 6.40
N CYS A 10 -2.30 12.31 6.51
CA CYS A 10 -3.07 13.07 5.52
C CYS A 10 -2.47 13.09 4.11
N PHE A 11 -1.26 12.56 3.92
CA PHE A 11 -0.64 12.37 2.62
C PHE A 11 -1.05 11.06 1.93
N SER A 12 -1.72 10.14 2.64
CA SER A 12 -2.58 9.11 2.04
C SER A 12 -3.86 9.76 1.55
N LEU A 13 -3.82 10.31 0.32
CA LEU A 13 -4.88 11.16 -0.21
C LEU A 13 -6.24 10.45 -0.20
N LEU A 14 -7.26 11.14 0.33
CA LEU A 14 -8.64 10.66 0.46
C LEU A 14 -8.83 9.51 1.46
N ASP A 15 -7.81 9.17 2.25
CA ASP A 15 -7.85 8.09 3.25
C ASP A 15 -7.38 8.58 4.62
N GLY A 16 -6.12 9.00 4.73
CA GLY A 16 -5.56 9.47 5.99
C GLY A 16 -6.00 10.89 6.38
N VAL A 17 -6.09 11.15 7.68
CA VAL A 17 -6.59 12.43 8.23
C VAL A 17 -5.53 13.14 9.07
N SER A 18 -4.76 12.40 9.86
CA SER A 18 -3.79 12.98 10.78
C SER A 18 -2.55 13.50 10.06
N ARG A 19 -2.10 14.71 10.40
CA ARG A 19 -0.83 15.23 9.87
C ARG A 19 0.36 14.46 10.47
N PRO A 20 1.49 14.31 9.76
CA PRO A 20 2.67 13.65 10.31
C PRO A 20 3.12 14.23 11.66
N GLU A 21 3.03 15.54 11.85
CA GLU A 21 3.41 16.20 13.11
C GLU A 21 2.49 15.76 14.26
N THR A 22 1.20 15.58 14.01
CA THR A 22 0.23 15.12 15.01
C THR A 22 0.47 13.65 15.39
N LEU A 23 0.81 12.81 14.40
CA LEU A 23 1.14 11.41 14.64
C LEU A 23 2.39 11.27 15.52
N VAL A 24 3.44 12.04 15.21
CA VAL A 24 4.67 12.06 16.00
C VAL A 24 4.42 12.58 17.42
N ALA A 25 3.68 13.68 17.58
CA ALA A 25 3.35 14.20 18.90
C ALA A 25 2.60 13.18 19.74
N ARG A 26 1.70 12.39 19.12
CA ARG A 26 1.00 11.30 19.80
C ARG A 26 1.93 10.14 20.17
N ALA A 27 2.86 9.75 19.29
CA ALA A 27 3.84 8.72 19.58
C ALA A 27 4.74 9.11 20.76
N ALA A 28 5.22 10.36 20.79
CA ALA A 28 6.00 10.89 21.90
C ALA A 28 5.22 10.89 23.22
N ALA A 29 3.94 11.33 23.20
CA ALA A 29 3.09 11.31 24.38
C ALA A 29 2.74 9.90 24.90
N LEU A 30 3.00 8.86 24.10
CA LEU A 30 2.81 7.46 24.44
C LEU A 30 4.14 6.75 24.74
N ASP A 31 5.25 7.50 24.85
CA ASP A 31 6.60 6.98 25.07
C ASP A 31 7.01 5.92 24.03
N MET A 32 6.52 6.05 22.79
CA MET A 32 6.93 5.18 21.69
C MET A 32 8.35 5.55 21.25
N PRO A 33 9.30 4.59 21.21
CA PRO A 33 10.69 4.88 20.86
C PRO A 33 10.85 5.16 19.36
N ALA A 34 9.89 4.74 18.55
CA ALA A 34 9.89 4.88 17.11
C ALA A 34 8.45 4.97 16.58
N LEU A 35 8.32 5.43 15.35
CA LEU A 35 7.07 5.42 14.58
C LEU A 35 7.41 5.20 13.11
N ALA A 36 6.64 4.38 12.40
CA ALA A 36 6.69 4.34 10.95
C ALA A 36 5.65 5.26 10.32
N LEU A 37 5.98 5.83 9.17
CA LEU A 37 5.01 6.46 8.27
C LEU A 37 4.96 5.64 6.98
N THR A 38 3.78 5.12 6.65
CA THR A 38 3.53 4.21 5.52
C THR A 38 2.33 4.69 4.71
N ASP A 39 2.44 5.89 4.14
CA ASP A 39 1.35 6.46 3.33
C ASP A 39 1.03 5.61 2.08
N HIS A 40 -0.21 5.71 1.61
CA HIS A 40 -0.67 4.93 0.45
C HIS A 40 -0.05 5.45 -0.84
N ASP A 41 0.73 4.59 -1.51
CA ASP A 41 1.36 4.83 -2.81
C ASP A 41 2.17 6.14 -2.87
N ALA A 42 2.75 6.55 -1.74
CA ALA A 42 3.38 7.86 -1.60
C ALA A 42 4.43 7.93 -0.49
N LEU A 43 5.36 8.88 -0.65
CA LEU A 43 6.31 9.33 0.38
C LEU A 43 6.21 10.86 0.62
N TYR A 44 5.07 11.47 0.28
CA TYR A 44 4.92 12.92 0.30
C TYR A 44 5.10 13.52 1.71
N GLY A 45 4.66 12.79 2.74
CA GLY A 45 4.80 13.20 4.13
C GLY A 45 6.19 12.99 4.74
N ALA A 46 7.13 12.31 4.05
CA ALA A 46 8.38 11.84 4.64
C ALA A 46 9.23 12.96 5.26
N VAL A 47 9.34 14.11 4.59
CA VAL A 47 10.16 15.24 5.09
C VAL A 47 9.52 15.89 6.32
N ALA A 48 8.21 16.11 6.29
CA ALA A 48 7.47 16.69 7.42
C ALA A 48 7.55 15.74 8.64
N PHE A 49 7.36 14.45 8.39
CA PHE A 49 7.50 13.38 9.38
C PHE A 49 8.89 13.35 10.02
N TRP A 50 9.95 13.34 9.21
CA TRP A 50 11.33 13.32 9.68
C TRP A 50 11.65 14.50 10.59
N ARG A 51 11.24 15.71 10.18
CA ARG A 51 11.49 16.94 10.96
C ARG A 51 10.81 16.85 12.32
N ALA A 52 9.53 16.49 12.35
CA ALA A 52 8.79 16.35 13.59
C ALA A 52 9.36 15.25 14.49
N ALA A 53 9.67 14.07 13.93
CA ALA A 53 10.21 12.94 14.68
C ALA A 53 11.54 13.29 15.36
N ARG A 54 12.43 13.98 14.63
CA ARG A 54 13.71 14.44 15.15
C ARG A 54 13.55 15.45 16.30
N GLU A 55 12.61 16.38 16.21
CA GLU A 55 12.32 17.36 17.26
C GLU A 55 11.73 16.72 18.51
N ALA A 56 10.86 15.71 18.33
CA ALA A 56 10.21 15.00 19.43
C ALA A 56 11.05 13.87 20.04
N GLY A 57 12.25 13.58 19.50
CA GLY A 57 13.09 12.47 19.97
C GLY A 57 12.54 11.07 19.65
N VAL A 58 11.61 10.96 18.69
CA VAL A 58 11.05 9.69 18.21
C VAL A 58 11.85 9.22 17.00
N LYS A 59 12.29 7.96 16.97
CA LYS A 59 13.01 7.42 15.81
C LYS A 59 12.05 7.28 14.61
N PRO A 60 12.27 7.98 13.48
CA PRO A 60 11.45 7.79 12.29
C PRO A 60 11.81 6.48 11.58
N VAL A 61 10.79 5.76 11.11
CA VAL A 61 10.90 4.66 10.15
C VAL A 61 10.13 5.06 8.90
N PHE A 62 10.79 5.03 7.73
CA PHE A 62 10.16 5.41 6.47
C PHE A 62 9.62 4.19 5.77
N GLY A 63 8.42 4.30 5.21
CA GLY A 63 7.80 3.24 4.43
C GLY A 63 6.66 3.75 3.56
N ALA A 64 5.96 2.83 2.92
CA ALA A 64 4.74 3.08 2.18
C ALA A 64 3.87 1.81 2.17
N GLU A 65 2.56 1.99 2.14
CA GLU A 65 1.66 0.92 1.72
C GLU A 65 1.50 1.02 0.20
N VAL A 66 2.05 0.07 -0.55
CA VAL A 66 2.09 0.09 -2.02
C VAL A 66 1.04 -0.85 -2.59
N THR A 67 0.28 -0.36 -3.57
CA THR A 67 -0.66 -1.17 -4.36
C THR A 67 0.10 -1.96 -5.42
N VAL A 68 0.00 -3.29 -5.36
CA VAL A 68 0.73 -4.21 -6.23
C VAL A 68 -0.24 -5.12 -7.00
N GLU A 69 0.00 -5.28 -8.30
CA GLU A 69 -0.62 -6.31 -9.14
C GLU A 69 0.14 -7.64 -8.96
N GLY A 70 -0.59 -8.65 -8.50
CA GLY A 70 -0.10 -10.03 -8.35
C GLY A 70 -0.91 -11.03 -9.17
N ILE A 71 -0.43 -12.27 -9.19
CA ILE A 71 -1.10 -13.39 -9.86
C ILE A 71 -1.59 -14.36 -8.78
N LEU A 72 -2.90 -14.60 -8.70
CA LEU A 72 -3.45 -15.73 -7.94
C LEU A 72 -4.02 -16.81 -8.87
N PRO A 73 -3.90 -18.11 -8.51
CA PRO A 73 -4.84 -19.10 -9.00
C PRO A 73 -6.25 -18.73 -8.52
N ARG A 74 -7.20 -18.53 -9.45
CA ARG A 74 -8.56 -18.10 -9.09
C ARG A 74 -9.27 -19.14 -8.24
N SER A 75 -9.33 -18.93 -6.92
CA SER A 75 -10.24 -19.61 -6.02
C SER A 75 -11.52 -18.77 -5.81
N GLY A 76 -12.32 -18.59 -6.87
CA GLY A 76 -13.73 -18.13 -6.78
C GLY A 76 -14.04 -16.77 -6.13
N VAL A 77 -13.07 -16.03 -5.58
CA VAL A 77 -13.30 -14.75 -4.90
C VAL A 77 -12.86 -13.60 -5.80
N THR A 78 -13.80 -12.71 -6.10
CA THR A 78 -13.56 -11.48 -6.86
C THR A 78 -13.42 -10.35 -5.86
N LEU A 79 -12.25 -9.70 -5.82
CA LEU A 79 -12.05 -8.51 -5.00
C LEU A 79 -12.22 -7.29 -5.88
N THR A 80 -13.35 -6.61 -5.68
CA THR A 80 -13.58 -5.28 -6.25
C THR A 80 -13.01 -4.25 -5.29
N ARG A 81 -12.31 -3.23 -5.81
CA ARG A 81 -12.05 -2.01 -5.05
C ARG A 81 -13.40 -1.44 -4.62
N GLU A 82 -13.72 -1.47 -3.33
CA GLU A 82 -14.88 -0.73 -2.83
C GLU A 82 -14.57 0.76 -2.93
N SER A 83 -14.95 1.37 -4.06
CA SER A 83 -15.15 2.80 -4.11
C SER A 83 -16.27 3.15 -3.13
N HIS A 84 -15.91 3.71 -1.98
CA HIS A 84 -16.90 4.34 -1.12
C HIS A 84 -17.59 5.46 -1.92
N PRO A 85 -18.93 5.49 -2.00
CA PRO A 85 -19.61 6.54 -2.75
C PRO A 85 -19.30 7.90 -2.13
N HIS A 86 -18.72 8.81 -2.93
CA HIS A 86 -18.53 10.20 -2.53
C HIS A 86 -19.92 10.83 -2.31
N PRO A 87 -20.18 11.54 -1.19
CA PRO A 87 -21.49 12.13 -0.87
C PRO A 87 -21.95 13.21 -1.86
N ASN A 88 -21.09 13.59 -2.82
CA ASN A 88 -21.44 14.47 -3.93
C ASN A 88 -20.69 14.06 -5.21
N PRO A 89 -21.27 13.23 -6.10
CA PRO A 89 -20.59 12.85 -7.33
C PRO A 89 -20.40 14.08 -8.23
N LEU A 90 -19.17 14.30 -8.71
CA LEU A 90 -18.93 15.25 -9.80
C LEU A 90 -19.80 14.84 -11.00
N PRO A 91 -20.39 15.80 -11.74
CA PRO A 91 -21.21 15.48 -12.90
C PRO A 91 -20.40 14.66 -13.89
N LYS A 92 -20.95 13.52 -14.31
CA LYS A 92 -20.31 12.60 -15.26
C LYS A 92 -20.17 13.31 -16.60
N GLY A 93 -18.97 13.78 -16.92
CA GLY A 93 -18.63 14.17 -18.28
C GLY A 93 -18.73 12.94 -19.19
N GLU A 94 -19.46 13.06 -20.30
CA GLU A 94 -19.52 12.06 -21.35
C GLU A 94 -18.10 11.83 -21.89
N GLY A 95 -17.44 10.74 -21.50
CA GLY A 95 -16.17 10.31 -22.09
C GLY A 95 -15.09 9.75 -21.17
N VAL A 96 -15.22 9.75 -19.84
CA VAL A 96 -14.19 9.15 -18.97
C VAL A 96 -14.50 7.68 -18.69
N ARG A 97 -13.98 6.79 -19.53
CA ARG A 97 -13.82 5.38 -19.16
C ARG A 97 -12.60 5.28 -18.24
N SER A 98 -12.78 4.80 -17.01
CA SER A 98 -11.67 4.34 -16.16
C SER A 98 -10.85 3.28 -16.95
N PRO A 99 -9.51 3.35 -17.01
CA PRO A 99 -8.74 2.46 -17.87
C PRO A 99 -8.60 1.03 -17.34
N ILE A 100 -9.20 0.68 -16.21
CA ILE A 100 -9.15 -0.71 -15.71
C ILE A 100 -10.55 -1.33 -15.86
N PRO A 101 -10.82 -2.07 -16.95
CA PRO A 101 -12.03 -2.87 -17.04
C PRO A 101 -11.86 -4.08 -16.11
N LEU A 102 -12.56 -4.10 -14.99
CA LEU A 102 -12.84 -5.32 -14.23
C LEU A 102 -14.35 -5.59 -14.28
N SER A 103 -14.80 -6.18 -15.38
CA SER A 103 -16.15 -6.76 -15.47
C SER A 103 -16.06 -8.28 -15.34
N PRO A 104 -16.72 -8.93 -14.37
CA PRO A 104 -17.01 -10.36 -14.44
C PRO A 104 -18.39 -10.55 -15.06
N GLY A 105 -18.43 -10.81 -16.37
CA GLY A 105 -19.59 -11.40 -17.03
C GLY A 105 -19.26 -12.82 -17.45
N GLY A 106 -19.38 -13.79 -16.56
CA GLY A 106 -19.25 -15.20 -16.96
C GLY A 106 -18.92 -16.17 -15.82
N ARG A 107 -19.82 -17.13 -15.59
CA ARG A 107 -19.49 -18.39 -14.92
C ARG A 107 -18.70 -19.24 -15.92
N GLY A 108 -17.44 -19.56 -15.57
CA GLY A 108 -16.65 -20.62 -16.24
C GLY A 108 -15.38 -20.13 -16.92
N ALA A 109 -14.24 -20.41 -16.29
CA ALA A 109 -12.96 -20.77 -16.92
C ALA A 109 -11.92 -21.01 -15.80
N ARG A 110 -11.26 -22.18 -15.78
CA ARG A 110 -10.02 -22.39 -15.01
C ARG A 110 -8.93 -21.56 -15.68
N GLY A 111 -8.41 -20.55 -14.98
CA GLY A 111 -7.33 -19.68 -15.46
C GLY A 111 -6.82 -18.75 -14.36
N GLU A 112 -5.55 -18.34 -14.47
CA GLU A 112 -4.88 -17.41 -13.57
C GLU A 112 -5.59 -16.04 -13.55
N GLY A 113 -5.82 -15.50 -12.35
CA GLY A 113 -6.48 -14.22 -12.16
C GLY A 113 -5.52 -13.20 -11.60
N ARG A 114 -5.44 -12.03 -12.24
CA ARG A 114 -4.76 -10.87 -11.67
C ARG A 114 -5.50 -10.41 -10.42
N ILE A 115 -4.76 -10.16 -9.35
CA ILE A 115 -5.26 -9.55 -8.12
C ILE A 115 -4.53 -8.25 -7.85
N LEU A 116 -5.16 -7.38 -7.07
CA LEU A 116 -4.52 -6.21 -6.48
C LEU A 116 -4.41 -6.44 -4.98
N PHE A 117 -3.25 -6.16 -4.41
CA PHE A 117 -3.04 -6.27 -2.97
C PHE A 117 -2.17 -5.14 -2.44
N HIS A 118 -2.25 -4.91 -1.13
CA HIS A 118 -1.44 -3.92 -0.43
C HIS A 118 -0.19 -4.58 0.16
N ALA A 119 0.97 -4.00 -0.12
CA ALA A 119 2.25 -4.38 0.46
C ALA A 119 2.77 -3.24 1.34
N THR A 120 2.86 -3.47 2.65
CA THR A 120 3.50 -2.51 3.57
C THR A 120 5.01 -2.72 3.52
N LEU A 121 5.74 -1.73 3.03
CA LEU A 121 7.19 -1.77 2.84
C LEU A 121 7.86 -0.74 3.72
N LEU A 122 8.90 -1.13 4.45
CA LEU A 122 9.73 -0.28 5.30
C LEU A 122 11.15 -0.22 4.75
N ALA A 123 11.72 0.97 4.67
CA ALA A 123 13.12 1.15 4.31
C ALA A 123 14.02 0.79 5.51
N GLU A 124 14.83 -0.25 5.36
CA GLU A 124 15.81 -0.67 6.38
C GLU A 124 17.02 0.27 6.41
N ASN A 125 17.38 0.82 5.25
CA ASN A 125 18.56 1.65 5.05
C ASN A 125 18.35 2.65 3.90
N ASP A 126 19.37 3.46 3.63
CA ASP A 126 19.33 4.49 2.58
C ASP A 126 19.08 3.92 1.18
N ALA A 127 19.64 2.74 0.88
CA ALA A 127 19.38 2.04 -0.38
C ALA A 127 17.91 1.57 -0.46
N GLY A 128 17.36 1.10 0.64
CA GLY A 128 15.93 0.80 0.78
C GLY A 128 15.05 2.01 0.50
N TYR A 129 15.36 3.16 1.10
CA TYR A 129 14.59 4.39 0.84
C TYR A 129 14.66 4.82 -0.64
N ALA A 130 15.84 4.72 -1.25
CA ALA A 130 16.03 4.99 -2.67
C ALA A 130 15.23 4.03 -3.56
N ASN A 131 15.23 2.73 -3.23
CA ASN A 131 14.49 1.72 -3.95
C ASN A 131 12.97 1.88 -3.80
N LEU A 132 12.48 2.17 -2.59
CA LEU A 132 11.06 2.46 -2.35
C LEU A 132 10.60 3.68 -3.17
N SER A 133 11.43 4.72 -3.23
CA SER A 133 11.16 5.92 -4.03
C SER A 133 11.09 5.60 -5.53
N GLN A 134 11.99 4.75 -6.03
CA GLN A 134 11.99 4.28 -7.43
C GLN A 134 10.77 3.42 -7.75
N LEU A 135 10.41 2.48 -6.87
CA LEU A 135 9.22 1.64 -7.00
C LEU A 135 7.95 2.47 -7.13
N ILE A 136 7.74 3.43 -6.22
CA ILE A 136 6.56 4.32 -6.27
C ILE A 136 6.57 5.16 -7.55
N THR A 137 7.74 5.62 -7.99
CA THR A 137 7.87 6.38 -9.25
C THR A 137 7.49 5.53 -10.45
N ALA A 138 8.00 4.30 -10.55
CA ALA A 138 7.68 3.36 -11.62
C ALA A 138 6.17 3.03 -11.64
N ALA A 139 5.59 2.78 -10.45
CA ALA A 139 4.16 2.55 -10.28
C ALA A 139 3.29 3.71 -10.77
N ARG A 140 3.71 4.96 -10.52
CA ARG A 140 2.98 6.16 -10.96
C ARG A 140 3.14 6.48 -12.44
N MET A 141 4.32 6.24 -13.01
CA MET A 141 4.61 6.56 -14.41
C MET A 141 3.73 5.79 -15.42
N ARG A 142 3.17 4.65 -15.02
CA ARG A 142 2.28 3.84 -15.85
C ARG A 142 0.80 4.17 -15.69
N CYS A 143 0.45 5.07 -14.76
CA CYS A 143 -0.93 5.36 -14.40
C CYS A 143 -1.31 6.82 -14.68
N GLN A 144 -2.61 7.12 -14.58
CA GLN A 144 -3.07 8.51 -14.65
C GLN A 144 -2.63 9.29 -13.41
N LYS A 145 -2.65 10.61 -13.50
CA LYS A 145 -2.31 11.48 -12.36
C LYS A 145 -3.17 11.13 -11.15
N GLY A 146 -2.51 10.85 -10.03
CA GLY A 146 -3.15 10.49 -8.76
C GLY A 146 -3.22 8.99 -8.52
N GLU A 147 -3.05 8.16 -9.54
CA GLU A 147 -3.02 6.71 -9.43
C GLU A 147 -1.57 6.17 -9.35
N ALA A 148 -1.42 4.95 -8.83
CA ALA A 148 -0.19 4.19 -8.85
C ALA A 148 -0.55 2.69 -8.90
N LEU A 149 0.22 1.92 -9.66
CA LEU A 149 0.12 0.46 -9.64
C LEU A 149 1.49 -0.14 -9.92
N ALA A 150 2.08 -0.76 -8.89
CA ALA A 150 3.29 -1.54 -9.04
C ALA A 150 2.93 -2.94 -9.59
N THR A 151 3.82 -3.53 -10.36
CA THR A 151 3.78 -4.97 -10.68
C THR A 151 4.65 -5.73 -9.69
N TRP A 152 4.46 -7.05 -9.62
CA TRP A 152 5.36 -7.92 -8.87
C TRP A 152 6.82 -7.77 -9.31
N ASP A 153 7.08 -7.64 -10.62
CA ASP A 153 8.43 -7.48 -11.16
C ASP A 153 9.09 -6.17 -10.70
N ASP A 154 8.34 -5.06 -10.64
CA ASP A 154 8.88 -3.81 -10.09
C ASP A 154 9.25 -3.97 -8.62
N LEU A 155 8.38 -4.62 -7.84
CA LEU A 155 8.64 -4.85 -6.41
C LEU A 155 9.91 -5.67 -6.22
N MET A 156 10.07 -6.75 -7.00
CA MET A 156 11.26 -7.60 -6.95
C MET A 156 12.53 -6.84 -7.38
N GLN A 157 12.45 -6.05 -8.45
CA GLN A 157 13.56 -5.24 -8.96
C GLN A 157 14.03 -4.19 -7.94
N HIS A 158 13.13 -3.69 -7.10
CA HIS A 158 13.39 -2.66 -6.10
C HIS A 158 13.32 -3.17 -4.65
N SER A 159 13.51 -4.47 -4.42
CA SER A 159 13.34 -5.09 -3.09
C SER A 159 14.52 -4.89 -2.14
N ALA A 160 15.72 -4.64 -2.66
CA ALA A 160 16.93 -4.60 -1.83
C ALA A 160 16.86 -3.47 -0.76
N GLY A 161 17.14 -3.81 0.49
CA GLY A 161 17.09 -2.87 1.62
C GLY A 161 15.67 -2.54 2.10
N LEU A 162 14.65 -3.27 1.63
CA LEU A 162 13.27 -3.16 2.13
C LEU A 162 12.94 -4.32 3.08
N ILE A 163 12.14 -4.02 4.08
CA ILE A 163 11.44 -4.99 4.92
C ILE A 163 9.96 -4.97 4.49
N ALA A 164 9.43 -6.11 4.08
CA ALA A 164 8.02 -6.27 3.77
C ALA A 164 7.25 -6.87 4.95
N LEU A 165 6.04 -6.36 5.20
CA LEU A 165 5.07 -6.99 6.10
C LEU A 165 4.00 -7.70 5.28
N SER A 166 3.31 -8.69 5.87
CA SER A 166 2.23 -9.43 5.21
C SER A 166 1.03 -8.58 4.77
N GLY A 167 1.02 -7.30 5.14
CA GLY A 167 0.03 -6.30 4.75
C GLY A 167 -1.21 -6.28 5.65
N CYS A 168 -2.16 -5.43 5.27
CA CYS A 168 -3.45 -5.31 5.93
C CYS A 168 -4.41 -6.44 5.48
N ARG A 169 -5.73 -6.26 5.68
CA ARG A 169 -6.75 -7.20 5.19
C ARG A 169 -6.75 -7.34 3.66
N GLN A 170 -6.21 -6.35 2.95
CA GLN A 170 -6.01 -6.36 1.51
C GLN A 170 -4.60 -6.85 1.10
N GLY A 171 -3.78 -7.35 2.03
CA GLY A 171 -2.50 -8.00 1.71
C GLY A 171 -2.68 -9.38 1.09
N ILE A 172 -1.71 -9.83 0.28
CA ILE A 172 -1.82 -11.05 -0.53
C ILE A 172 -2.11 -12.31 0.32
N VAL A 173 -1.46 -12.44 1.48
CA VAL A 173 -1.66 -13.56 2.41
C VAL A 173 -3.09 -13.53 2.98
N ALA A 174 -3.54 -12.37 3.45
CA ALA A 174 -4.86 -12.21 4.05
C ALA A 174 -5.98 -12.48 3.03
N GLN A 175 -5.80 -12.05 1.78
CA GLN A 175 -6.76 -12.32 0.71
C GLN A 175 -6.93 -13.82 0.45
N HIS A 176 -5.83 -14.59 0.39
CA HIS A 176 -5.91 -16.05 0.26
C HIS A 176 -6.63 -16.71 1.44
N LEU A 177 -6.29 -16.30 2.67
CA LEU A 177 -6.94 -16.84 3.87
C LEU A 177 -8.45 -16.54 3.89
N LEU A 178 -8.85 -15.33 3.50
CA LEU A 178 -10.26 -14.93 3.40
C LEU A 178 -11.00 -15.68 2.29
N ALA A 179 -10.30 -16.09 1.23
CA ALA A 179 -10.84 -16.97 0.19
C ALA A 179 -10.87 -18.45 0.58
N GLY A 180 -10.37 -18.81 1.76
CA GLY A 180 -10.26 -20.20 2.23
C GLY A 180 -9.10 -20.99 1.61
N ASP A 181 -8.22 -20.33 0.84
CA ASP A 181 -7.07 -20.92 0.17
C ASP A 181 -5.83 -20.88 1.07
N LYS A 182 -5.76 -21.77 2.06
CA LYS A 182 -4.64 -21.84 3.01
C LYS A 182 -3.31 -22.21 2.33
N ASP A 183 -3.35 -23.07 1.32
CA ASP A 183 -2.15 -23.49 0.60
C ASP A 183 -1.60 -22.34 -0.24
N GLY A 184 -2.47 -21.54 -0.87
CA GLY A 184 -2.09 -20.30 -1.53
C GLY A 184 -1.51 -19.27 -0.58
N ALA A 185 -2.14 -19.07 0.59
CA ALA A 185 -1.62 -18.18 1.62
C ALA A 185 -0.20 -18.56 2.07
N LEU A 186 0.08 -19.86 2.19
CA LEU A 186 1.41 -20.34 2.55
C LEU A 186 2.43 -20.11 1.43
N ARG A 187 2.07 -20.39 0.17
CA ARG A 187 2.97 -20.16 -0.98
C ARG A 187 3.40 -18.70 -1.07
N VAL A 188 2.45 -17.77 -1.10
CA VAL A 188 2.74 -16.33 -1.25
C VAL A 188 3.43 -15.70 -0.03
N ALA A 189 3.46 -16.40 1.10
CA ALA A 189 4.21 -15.97 2.29
C ALA A 189 5.67 -16.45 2.29
N GLN A 190 6.02 -17.40 1.41
CA GLN A 190 7.34 -18.02 1.32
C GLN A 190 8.15 -17.54 0.11
N ASP A 191 7.48 -16.96 -0.90
CA ASP A 191 8.08 -16.34 -2.09
C ASP A 191 8.70 -14.96 -1.77
#